data_AF-A0A7T8GLR4-F1
#
_entry.id   AF-A0A7T8GLR4-F1
#
_cell.length_a   1.000
_cell.length_b   1.000
_cell.length_c   1.000
_cell.angle_alpha   90.00
_cell.angle_beta   90.00
_cell.angle_gamma   90.00
#
_symmetry.space_group_name_H-M   'P 1'
#
loop_
_entity.id
_entity.type
_entity.pdbx_description
1 polymer ?
#
loop_
_entity_poly.entity_id
_entity_poly.type
_entity_poly.pdbx_seq_one_letter_code
_entity_poly.pdbx_strand_id
1 'polypeptide(L)' 'ANTDILLGKNCGLKTLQVGGGVHKLSDIRRWEKSECPKDQKLVADYYIDSLGIYYQSCND' A
#
# COMPACT_ATOMS: atom_id res chain seq x y z
N ALA A 1 -1.26 -8.91 8.98
CA ALA A 1 -0.89 -8.58 7.59
C ALA A 1 -0.65 -7.08 7.39
N ASN A 2 -1.36 -6.17 8.06
CA ASN A 2 -1.14 -4.71 7.92
C ASN A 2 0.02 -4.14 8.76
N THR A 3 0.87 -5.01 9.30
CA THR A 3 1.89 -4.64 10.28
C THR A 3 2.95 -3.71 9.67
N ASP A 4 3.28 -3.92 8.38
CA ASP A 4 4.34 -3.19 7.68
C ASP A 4 3.96 -1.74 7.37
N ILE A 5 2.71 -1.50 6.93
CA ILE A 5 2.20 -0.15 6.63
C ILE A 5 2.08 0.67 7.91
N LEU A 6 1.54 0.08 8.98
CA LEU A 6 1.41 0.75 10.28
C LEU A 6 2.78 1.08 10.88
N LEU A 7 3.75 0.18 10.79
CA LEU A 7 5.13 0.43 11.21
C LEU A 7 5.72 1.62 10.44
N GLY A 8 5.65 1.60 9.11
CA GLY A 8 6.21 2.66 8.27
C GLY A 8 5.62 4.04 8.58
N LYS A 9 4.28 4.14 8.68
CA LYS A 9 3.59 5.39 9.01
C LYS A 9 3.95 5.91 10.41
N ASN A 10 4.02 5.02 11.41
CA ASN A 10 4.39 5.42 12.77
C ASN A 10 5.85 5.88 12.89
N CYS A 11 6.72 5.42 11.98
CA CYS A 11 8.12 5.86 11.89
C CYS A 11 8.34 7.05 10.93
N GLY A 12 7.28 7.62 10.35
CA GLY A 12 7.38 8.72 9.37
C GLY A 12 7.99 8.31 8.02
N LEU A 13 8.02 7.01 7.71
CA LEU A 13 8.54 6.48 6.45
C LEU A 13 7.47 6.52 5.36
N LYS A 14 7.92 6.67 4.11
CA LYS A 14 7.06 6.46 2.94
C LYS A 14 6.74 4.98 2.78
N THR A 15 5.48 4.64 2.58
CA THR A 15 5.03 3.25 2.44
C THR A 15 4.60 2.93 1.01
N LEU A 16 5.09 1.80 0.49
CA LEU A 16 4.73 1.27 -0.82
C LEU A 16 4.05 -0.08 -0.62
N GLN A 17 2.81 -0.21 -1.13
CA GLN A 17 2.10 -1.47 -1.14
C GLN A 17 2.18 -2.12 -2.52
N VAL A 18 2.65 -3.37 -2.56
CA VAL A 18 2.80 -4.16 -3.77
C VAL A 18 1.62 -5.12 -3.90
N GLY A 19 1.03 -5.20 -5.08
CA GLY A 19 0.03 -6.18 -5.47
C GLY A 19 0.60 -7.60 -5.57
N GLY A 20 -0.29 -8.58 -5.67
CA GLY A 20 0.07 -10.00 -5.61
C GLY A 20 0.18 -10.59 -4.19
N GLY A 21 0.01 -9.77 -3.14
CA GLY A 21 -0.07 -10.21 -1.75
C GLY A 21 -1.50 -10.52 -1.25
N VAL A 22 -1.72 -10.45 0.07
CA VAL A 22 -2.99 -10.81 0.74
C VAL A 22 -4.14 -9.82 0.45
N HIS A 23 -3.83 -8.57 0.09
CA HIS A 23 -4.81 -7.51 -0.14
C HIS A 23 -4.84 -7.06 -1.59
N LYS A 24 -6.05 -6.90 -2.14
CA LYS A 24 -6.27 -6.42 -3.51
C LYS A 24 -6.43 -4.90 -3.50
N LEU A 25 -6.24 -4.27 -4.66
CA LEU A 25 -6.47 -2.83 -4.85
C LEU A 25 -7.88 -2.38 -4.40
N SER A 26 -8.87 -3.27 -4.51
CA SER A 26 -10.23 -3.04 -4.01
C SER A 26 -10.31 -2.80 -2.51
N ASP A 27 -9.47 -3.49 -1.73
CA ASP A 27 -9.46 -3.36 -0.26
C ASP A 27 -8.86 -2.02 0.15
N ILE A 28 -7.79 -1.61 -0.53
CA ILE A 28 -7.14 -0.30 -0.31
C ILE A 28 -8.12 0.82 -0.65
N ARG A 29 -8.82 0.74 -1.79
CA ARG A 29 -9.86 1.73 -2.17
C ARG A 29 -11.02 1.77 -1.18
N ARG A 30 -11.34 0.65 -0.54
CA ARG A 30 -12.36 0.61 0.53
C ARG A 30 -11.87 1.32 1.78
N TRP A 31 -10.62 1.12 2.18
CA TRP A 31 -10.02 1.81 3.33
C TRP A 31 -9.84 3.31 3.10
N GLU A 32 -9.47 3.70 1.88
CA GLU A 32 -9.36 5.10 1.48
C GLU A 32 -10.71 5.84 1.57
N LYS A 33 -11.81 5.16 1.20
CA LYS A 33 -13.17 5.70 1.32
C LYS A 33 -13.80 5.52 2.69
N SER A 34 -13.09 4.89 3.64
CA SER A 34 -13.59 4.68 4.99
C SER A 34 -13.50 5.97 5.79
N GLU A 35 -14.54 6.26 6.57
CA GLU A 35 -14.54 7.35 7.55
C GLU A 35 -13.82 6.94 8.85
N CYS A 36 -13.46 5.67 8.99
CA CYS A 36 -12.74 5.16 10.15
C CYS A 36 -11.26 5.60 10.11
N PRO A 37 -10.76 6.37 11.10
CA PRO A 37 -9.37 6.81 11.12
C PRO A 37 -8.36 5.65 11.18
N LYS A 38 -8.79 4.48 11.68
CA LYS A 38 -7.94 3.29 11.72
C LYS A 38 -7.74 2.69 10.34
N ASP A 39 -8.75 2.72 9.48
CA ASP A 39 -8.69 2.17 8.13
C ASP A 39 -7.85 3.06 7.22
N GLN A 40 -7.99 4.38 7.36
CA GLN A 40 -7.18 5.35 6.60
C GLN A 40 -5.68 5.19 6.89
N LYS A 41 -5.29 4.76 8.10
CA LYS A 41 -3.90 4.46 8.45
C LYS A 41 -3.34 3.21 7.76
N LEU A 42 -4.21 2.38 7.18
CA LEU A 42 -3.82 1.19 6.42
C LEU A 42 -3.54 1.51 4.94
N VAL A 43 -3.83 2.73 4.50
CA VAL A 43 -3.58 3.18 3.12
C VAL A 43 -2.12 3.56 2.96
N ALA A 44 -1.43 2.86 2.06
CA ALA A 44 -0.05 3.15 1.70
C ALA A 44 0.06 4.46 0.91
N ASP A 45 1.24 5.10 0.89
CA ASP A 45 1.48 6.30 0.08
C ASP A 45 1.47 5.99 -1.42
N TYR A 46 1.92 4.79 -1.80
CA TYR A 46 1.99 4.35 -3.18
C TYR A 46 1.49 2.91 -3.31
N TYR A 47 0.92 2.59 -4.48
CA TYR A 47 0.54 1.23 -4.85
C TYR A 47 1.15 0.87 -6.21
N ILE A 48 1.72 -0.33 -6.29
CA ILE A 48 2.13 -0.96 -7.56
C ILE A 48 1.56 -2.37 -7.62
N ASP A 49 1.25 -2.88 -8.82
CA ASP A 49 0.66 -4.23 -8.95
C ASP A 49 1.68 -5.35 -8.75
N SER A 50 2.93 -5.14 -9.17
CA SER A 50 4.06 -6.04 -8.93
C SER A 50 5.37 -5.29 -9.03
N LEU A 51 6.34 -5.64 -8.17
CA LEU A 51 7.71 -5.11 -8.27
C LEU A 51 8.34 -5.41 -9.63
N GLY A 52 8.06 -6.59 -10.21
CA GLY A 52 8.62 -6.98 -11.51
C GLY A 52 8.27 -6.00 -12.63
N ILE A 53 7.01 -5.54 -12.67
CA ILE A 53 6.55 -4.56 -13.67
C ILE A 53 7.25 -3.20 -13.47
N TYR A 54 7.38 -2.77 -12.21
CA TYR A 54 8.06 -1.52 -11.89
C TYR A 54 9.53 -1.52 -12.35
N TYR A 55 10.26 -2.60 -12.07
CA TYR A 55 11.66 -2.74 -12.51
C TYR A 55 11.83 -2.78 -14.03
N GLN A 56 10.89 -3.39 -14.74
CA GLN A 56 10.91 -3.42 -16.21
C GLN A 56 10.71 -2.02 -16.79
N SER A 57 9.73 -1.26 -16.27
CA SER A 57 9.40 0.09 -16.76
C SER A 57 10.49 1.14 -16.54
N CYS A 58 11.44 0.90 -15.62
CA CYS A 58 12.54 1.82 -15.33
C CYS A 58 13.81 1.51 -16.16
N ASN A 59 13.86 0.40 -16.90
CA ASN A 59 15.01 -0.02 -17.69
C ASN A 59 14.77 0.05 -19.22
N ASP A 60 13.61 0.54 -19.65
CA ASP A 60 13.29 0.93 -21.03
C ASP A 60 13.46 2.45 -21.20
#